data_AF-A0A2E9D741-F1
#
_entry.id   AF-A0A2E9D741-F1
#
_cell.length_a   1.000
_cell.length_b   1.000
_cell.length_c   1.000
_cell.angle_alpha   90.00
_cell.angle_beta   90.00
_cell.angle_gamma   90.00
#
_symmetry.space_group_name_H-M   'P 1'
#
loop_
_entity.id
_entity.type
_entity.pdbx_description
1 polymer ?
#
loop_
_entity_poly.entity_id
_entity_poly.type
_entity_poly.pdbx_seq_one_letter_code
_entity_poly.pdbx_strand_id
1 'polypeptide(L)'
;MSKQGTLNLIGMLLLPAGAMAGARLATSSGVWVAYGDTYIMIAVLNSVISVPAAIISGFLLRRSTGLLARWLAITPTIVPAVYGTVWYLWRGLFPAEVAAGAEYIAAPQYLLIGMLVITLLVLLLRVTGLAPRSA
;
A
#
# COMPACT_ATOMS: atom_id res chain seq x y z
N MET A 1 -12.10 0.29 18.73
CA MET A 1 -10.91 0.41 17.84
C MET A 1 -10.75 1.87 17.44
N SER A 2 -9.54 2.42 17.39
CA SER A 2 -9.35 3.84 17.00
C SER A 2 -9.51 4.05 15.49
N LYS A 3 -9.88 5.27 15.06
CA LYS A 3 -10.04 5.61 13.62
C LYS A 3 -8.78 5.26 12.80
N GLN A 4 -7.59 5.58 13.32
CA GLN A 4 -6.32 5.25 12.67
C GLN A 4 -6.07 3.74 12.59
N GLY A 5 -6.47 2.98 13.62
CA GLY A 5 -6.40 1.52 13.59
C GLY A 5 -7.30 0.91 12.52
N THR A 6 -8.53 1.43 12.38
CA THR A 6 -9.43 1.04 11.29
C THR A 6 -8.84 1.36 9.93
N LEU A 7 -8.33 2.58 9.74
CA LEU A 7 -7.70 2.98 8.48
C LEU A 7 -6.50 2.10 8.15
N ASN A 8 -5.66 1.75 9.13
CA ASN A 8 -4.54 0.85 8.92
C ASN A 8 -4.98 -0.53 8.40
N LEU A 9 -6.06 -1.10 8.96
CA LEU A 9 -6.61 -2.37 8.48
C LEU A 9 -7.23 -2.24 7.08
N ILE A 10 -7.90 -1.12 6.79
CA ILE A 10 -8.39 -0.83 5.44
C ILE A 10 -7.21 -0.76 4.47
N GLY A 11 -6.15 -0.02 4.81
CA GLY A 11 -4.95 0.11 3.97
C GLY A 11 -4.27 -1.24 3.68
N MET A 12 -4.27 -2.15 4.66
CA MET A 12 -3.76 -3.51 4.49
C MET A 12 -4.45 -4.26 3.34
N LEU A 13 -5.76 -4.07 3.19
CA LEU A 13 -6.58 -4.72 2.17
C LEU A 13 -6.70 -3.90 0.88
N LEU A 14 -6.58 -2.58 0.98
CA LEU A 14 -6.84 -1.65 -0.11
C LEU A 14 -5.90 -1.87 -1.29
N LEU A 15 -4.61 -2.09 -1.02
CA LEU A 15 -3.62 -2.29 -2.08
C LEU A 15 -3.85 -3.58 -2.88
N PRO A 16 -3.92 -4.79 -2.26
CA PRO A 16 -4.16 -6.02 -3.01
C PRO A 16 -5.54 -6.00 -3.70
N ALA A 17 -6.57 -5.45 -3.06
CA ALA A 17 -7.89 -5.31 -3.69
C ALA A 17 -7.86 -4.35 -4.90
N GLY A 18 -7.18 -3.21 -4.75
CA GLY A 18 -7.00 -2.22 -5.81
C GLY A 18 -6.22 -2.77 -7.00
N ALA A 19 -5.18 -3.56 -6.74
CA ALA A 19 -4.40 -4.24 -7.77
C ALA A 19 -5.24 -5.25 -8.56
N MET A 20 -6.03 -6.08 -7.87
CA MET A 20 -6.96 -7.01 -8.52
C MET A 20 -8.03 -6.27 -9.33
N ALA A 21 -8.57 -5.16 -8.81
CA ALA A 21 -9.54 -4.34 -9.53
C ALA A 21 -8.94 -3.73 -10.80
N GLY A 22 -7.72 -3.19 -10.73
CA GLY A 22 -6.98 -2.71 -11.89
C GLY A 22 -6.76 -3.79 -12.94
N ALA A 23 -6.35 -4.99 -12.52
CA ALA A 23 -6.18 -6.14 -13.41
C ALA A 23 -7.50 -6.56 -14.08
N ARG A 24 -8.60 -6.52 -13.33
CA ARG A 24 -9.93 -6.82 -13.86
C ARG A 24 -10.39 -5.80 -14.89
N LEU A 25 -10.11 -4.52 -14.66
CA LEU A 25 -10.36 -3.43 -15.60
C LEU A 25 -9.54 -3.61 -16.89
N ALA A 26 -8.23 -3.87 -16.77
CA ALA A 26 -7.37 -4.15 -17.93
C ALA A 26 -7.90 -5.34 -18.75
N THR A 27 -8.40 -6.38 -18.06
CA THR A 27 -8.99 -7.56 -18.69
C THR A 27 -10.30 -7.24 -19.41
N SER A 28 -11.20 -6.46 -18.80
CA SER A 28 -12.45 -6.05 -19.48
C SER A 28 -12.22 -5.17 -20.70
N SER A 29 -11.13 -4.39 -20.71
CA SER A 29 -10.78 -3.51 -21.83
C SER A 29 -10.09 -4.26 -22.98
N GLY A 30 -9.89 -5.58 -22.87
CA GLY A 30 -9.25 -6.41 -23.91
C GLY A 30 -7.74 -6.20 -24.05
N VAL A 31 -7.14 -5.46 -23.12
CA VAL A 31 -5.74 -5.05 -23.17
C VAL A 31 -4.81 -6.21 -22.82
N TRP A 32 -5.20 -6.98 -21.81
CA TRP A 32 -4.42 -8.10 -21.29
C TRP A 32 -5.36 -9.12 -20.67
N VAL A 33 -5.07 -10.41 -20.87
CA VAL A 33 -5.89 -11.49 -20.34
C VAL A 33 -5.30 -11.99 -19.02
N ALA A 34 -5.94 -11.66 -17.91
CA ALA A 34 -5.63 -12.24 -16.61
C ALA A 34 -6.47 -13.51 -16.36
N TYR A 35 -5.80 -14.59 -15.94
CA TYR A 35 -6.44 -15.83 -15.51
C TYR A 35 -6.67 -15.82 -13.99
N GLY A 36 -7.42 -16.80 -13.46
CA GLY A 36 -7.65 -16.91 -12.01
C GLY A 36 -6.36 -16.84 -11.18
N ASP A 37 -5.36 -17.62 -11.58
CA ASP A 37 -4.04 -17.66 -10.92
C ASP A 37 -3.30 -16.31 -10.98
N THR A 38 -3.55 -15.52 -12.02
CA THR A 38 -2.98 -14.18 -12.17
C THR A 38 -3.51 -13.23 -11.10
N TYR A 39 -4.82 -13.27 -10.80
CA TYR A 39 -5.39 -12.45 -9.72
C TYR A 39 -4.84 -12.83 -8.36
N ILE A 40 -4.68 -14.14 -8.10
CA ILE A 40 -4.08 -14.65 -6.86
C ILE A 40 -2.63 -14.15 -6.73
N MET A 41 -1.83 -14.30 -7.78
CA MET A 41 -0.45 -13.81 -7.80
C MET A 41 -0.37 -12.31 -7.51
N ILE A 42 -1.19 -11.49 -8.19
CA ILE A 42 -1.22 -10.04 -7.99
C ILE A 42 -1.61 -9.69 -6.55
N ALA A 43 -2.62 -10.34 -6.00
CA ALA A 43 -3.04 -10.14 -4.62
C ALA A 43 -1.91 -10.49 -3.64
N VAL A 44 -1.24 -11.63 -3.84
CA VAL A 44 -0.11 -12.07 -3.00
C VAL A 44 1.06 -11.08 -3.07
N LEU A 45 1.50 -10.70 -4.27
CA LEU A 45 2.61 -9.75 -4.44
C LEU A 45 2.37 -8.41 -3.74
N ASN A 46 1.14 -7.91 -3.80
CA ASN A 46 0.77 -6.67 -3.13
C ASN A 46 0.56 -6.86 -1.62
N SER A 47 0.10 -8.04 -1.18
CA SER A 47 -0.05 -8.37 0.24
C SER A 47 1.31 -8.48 0.96
N VAL A 48 2.35 -8.94 0.26
CA VAL A 48 3.74 -8.95 0.77
C VAL A 48 4.22 -7.54 1.14
N ILE A 49 3.59 -6.49 0.62
CA ILE A 49 3.90 -5.10 0.96
C ILE A 49 2.92 -4.57 2.00
N SER A 50 1.61 -4.70 1.75
CA SER A 50 0.58 -4.07 2.57
C SER A 50 0.47 -4.70 3.96
N VAL A 51 0.70 -6.01 4.11
CA VAL A 51 0.63 -6.70 5.40
C VAL A 51 1.79 -6.28 6.31
N PRO A 52 3.07 -6.36 5.90
CA PRO A 52 4.16 -5.85 6.73
C PRO A 52 4.02 -4.37 7.06
N ALA A 53 3.59 -3.55 6.10
CA ALA A 53 3.32 -2.12 6.34
C ALA A 53 2.28 -1.93 7.45
N ALA A 54 1.15 -2.65 7.36
CA ALA A 54 0.08 -2.59 8.36
C ALA A 54 0.54 -3.06 9.74
N ILE A 55 1.36 -4.10 9.81
CA ILE A 55 1.95 -4.59 11.06
C ILE A 55 2.87 -3.53 11.68
N ILE A 56 3.79 -2.97 10.88
CA ILE A 56 4.71 -1.90 11.32
C ILE A 56 3.92 -0.69 11.82
N SER A 57 2.96 -0.21 11.03
CA SER A 57 2.08 0.89 11.42
C SER A 57 1.26 0.58 12.66
N GLY A 58 0.84 -0.67 12.86
CA GLY A 58 0.18 -1.12 14.08
C GLY A 58 1.08 -0.98 15.31
N PHE A 59 2.35 -1.39 15.22
CA PHE A 59 3.33 -1.21 16.29
C PHE A 59 3.62 0.27 16.55
N LEU A 60 3.84 1.06 15.50
CA LEU A 60 4.06 2.50 15.59
C LEU A 60 2.87 3.18 16.28
N LEU A 61 1.64 2.83 15.89
CA LEU A 61 0.41 3.42 16.41
C LEU A 61 0.20 3.13 17.90
N ARG A 62 0.52 1.91 18.36
CA ARG A 62 0.45 1.52 19.78
C ARG A 62 1.37 2.36 20.66
N ARG A 63 2.50 2.82 20.11
CA ARG A 63 3.49 3.64 20.82
C ARG A 63 3.34 5.14 20.56
N SER A 64 2.31 5.60 19.87
CA SER A 64 2.14 7.04 19.55
C SER A 64 1.39 7.79 20.66
N THR A 65 1.88 8.97 21.04
CA THR A 65 1.19 9.90 21.93
C THR A 65 0.75 11.15 21.17
N GLY A 66 -0.51 11.54 21.34
CA GLY A 66 -1.09 12.67 20.60
C GLY A 66 -1.64 12.31 19.20
N LEU A 67 -2.47 13.20 18.65
CA LEU A 67 -3.20 12.95 17.40
C LEU A 67 -2.28 12.90 16.18
N LEU A 68 -1.34 13.85 16.07
CA LEU A 68 -0.42 13.94 14.94
C LEU A 68 0.46 12.69 14.82
N ALA A 69 1.09 12.26 15.91
CA ALA A 69 1.95 11.07 15.93
C ALA A 69 1.18 9.78 15.60
N ARG A 70 -0.13 9.73 15.88
CA ARG A 70 -1.00 8.60 15.49
C ARG A 70 -1.33 8.60 14.00
N TRP A 71 -1.50 9.78 13.39
CA TRP A 71 -1.67 9.89 11.95
C TRP A 71 -0.37 9.55 11.21
N LEU A 72 0.76 10.05 11.67
CA LEU A 72 2.07 9.70 11.10
C LEU A 72 2.39 8.21 11.26
N ALA A 73 1.93 7.56 12.33
CA ALA A 73 2.17 6.13 12.53
C ALA A 73 1.58 5.23 11.43
N ILE A 74 0.48 5.65 10.78
CA ILE A 74 -0.22 4.83 9.78
C ILE A 74 0.18 5.16 8.35
N THR A 75 1.00 6.19 8.12
CA THR A 75 1.42 6.57 6.76
C THR A 75 2.22 5.48 6.03
N PRO A 76 3.05 4.64 6.70
CA PRO A 76 3.71 3.53 6.02
C PRO A 76 2.75 2.55 5.35
N THR A 77 1.53 2.39 5.88
CA THR A 77 0.47 1.58 5.24
C THR A 77 -0.35 2.39 4.25
N ILE A 78 -0.88 3.53 4.68
CA ILE A 78 -1.91 4.25 3.93
C ILE A 78 -1.34 4.85 2.64
N VAL A 79 -0.17 5.46 2.69
CA VAL A 79 0.39 6.17 1.54
C VAL A 79 0.68 5.21 0.38
N PRO A 80 1.47 4.13 0.55
CA PRO A 80 1.69 3.20 -0.56
C PRO A 80 0.40 2.48 -0.96
N ALA A 81 -0.53 2.21 -0.04
CA ALA A 81 -1.79 1.57 -0.40
C ALA A 81 -2.66 2.46 -1.30
N VAL A 82 -2.85 3.73 -0.94
CA VAL A 82 -3.63 4.68 -1.74
C VAL A 82 -2.94 4.94 -3.07
N TYR A 83 -1.64 5.25 -3.05
CA TYR A 83 -0.89 5.53 -4.27
C TYR A 83 -0.89 4.32 -5.22
N GLY A 84 -0.59 3.13 -4.70
CA GLY A 84 -0.58 1.90 -5.48
C GLY A 84 -1.95 1.54 -6.04
N THR A 85 -3.03 1.68 -5.26
CA THR A 85 -4.39 1.45 -5.75
C THR A 85 -4.76 2.41 -6.87
N VAL A 86 -4.52 3.71 -6.71
CA VAL A 86 -4.77 4.70 -7.77
C VAL A 86 -3.95 4.37 -9.01
N TRP A 87 -2.68 4.01 -8.85
CA TRP A 87 -1.81 3.62 -9.95
C TRP A 87 -2.34 2.39 -10.71
N TYR A 88 -2.73 1.32 -10.02
CA TYR A 88 -3.28 0.12 -10.67
C TYR A 88 -4.58 0.40 -11.41
N LEU A 89 -5.48 1.19 -10.83
CA LEU A 89 -6.72 1.58 -11.49
C LEU A 89 -6.43 2.43 -12.73
N TRP A 90 -5.50 3.38 -12.63
CA TRP A 90 -5.05 4.16 -13.78
C TRP A 90 -4.52 3.24 -14.89
N ARG A 91 -3.62 2.31 -14.58
CA ARG A 91 -3.05 1.38 -15.58
C ARG A 91 -4.06 0.38 -16.12
N GLY A 92 -5.12 0.09 -15.36
CA GLY A 92 -6.29 -0.64 -15.87
C GLY A 92 -7.05 0.11 -16.96
N LEU A 93 -7.08 1.45 -16.90
CA LEU A 93 -7.73 2.32 -17.89
C LEU A 93 -6.80 2.72 -19.04
N PHE A 94 -5.54 3.01 -18.71
CA PHE A 94 -4.49 3.48 -19.61
C PHE A 94 -3.29 2.55 -19.48
N PRO A 95 -3.29 1.40 -20.17
CA PRO A 95 -2.25 0.39 -20.04
C PRO A 95 -0.95 0.75 -20.77
N ALA A 96 0.09 -0.05 -20.55
CA ALA A 96 1.36 0.10 -21.25
C ALA A 96 1.23 -0.32 -22.71
N GLU A 97 1.69 0.53 -23.62
CA GLU A 97 1.62 0.28 -25.07
C GLU A 97 2.49 -0.90 -25.51
N VAL A 98 3.65 -1.07 -24.87
CA VAL A 98 4.67 -2.05 -25.30
C VAL A 98 4.49 -3.42 -24.62
N ALA A 99 4.07 -3.45 -23.36
CA ALA A 99 3.99 -4.67 -22.57
C ALA A 99 2.91 -4.55 -21.48
N ALA A 100 1.64 -4.59 -21.89
CA ALA A 100 0.52 -4.60 -20.95
C ALA A 100 0.65 -5.76 -19.96
N GLY A 101 0.47 -5.47 -18.66
CA GLY A 101 0.59 -6.46 -17.59
C GLY A 101 1.94 -6.45 -16.85
N ALA A 102 3.03 -5.99 -17.47
CA ALA A 102 4.37 -5.96 -16.83
C ALA A 102 4.40 -5.11 -15.54
N GLU A 103 3.51 -4.13 -15.47
CA GLU A 103 3.38 -3.17 -14.39
C GLU A 103 2.88 -3.79 -13.09
N TYR A 104 2.15 -4.90 -13.19
CA TYR A 104 1.68 -5.66 -12.02
C TYR A 104 2.80 -6.44 -11.34
N ILE A 105 3.96 -6.55 -11.98
CA ILE A 105 5.18 -7.15 -11.42
C ILE A 105 6.15 -6.05 -10.96
N ALA A 106 6.26 -4.96 -11.70
CA ALA A 106 7.19 -3.87 -11.41
C ALA A 106 6.67 -2.93 -10.29
N ALA A 107 5.39 -2.56 -10.30
CA ALA A 107 4.81 -1.62 -9.31
C ALA A 107 5.03 -2.06 -7.85
N PRO A 108 4.88 -3.35 -7.48
CA PRO A 108 5.20 -3.83 -6.13
C PRO A 108 6.61 -3.45 -5.66
N GLN A 109 7.62 -3.48 -6.53
CA GLN A 109 9.01 -3.17 -6.17
C GLN A 109 9.16 -1.70 -5.75
N TYR A 110 8.58 -0.79 -6.53
CA TYR A 110 8.59 0.65 -6.20
C TYR A 110 7.76 0.95 -4.94
N LEU A 111 6.62 0.27 -4.77
CA LEU A 111 5.79 0.41 -3.57
C LEU A 111 6.49 -0.09 -2.32
N LEU A 112 7.29 -1.15 -2.41
CA LEU A 112 8.12 -1.63 -1.32
C LEU A 112 9.16 -0.58 -0.92
N ILE A 113 9.87 0.01 -1.89
CA ILE A 113 10.84 1.08 -1.64
C ILE A 113 10.14 2.28 -0.98
N GLY A 114 9.00 2.70 -1.53
CA GLY A 114 8.21 3.81 -0.98
C GLY A 114 7.75 3.54 0.46
N MET A 115 7.29 2.33 0.75
CA MET A 115 6.92 1.91 2.10
C MET A 115 8.10 2.03 3.07
N LEU A 116 9.27 1.51 2.71
CA LEU A 116 10.48 1.58 3.54
C LEU A 116 10.94 3.02 3.78
N VAL A 117 10.93 3.86 2.76
CA VAL A 117 11.27 5.29 2.87
C VAL A 117 10.33 5.99 3.85
N ILE A 118 9.02 5.77 3.74
CA ILE A 118 8.03 6.39 4.62
C ILE A 118 8.17 5.88 6.05
N THR A 119 8.40 4.58 6.23
CA THR A 119 8.71 4.01 7.55
C THR A 119 9.92 4.70 8.17
N LEU A 120 11.02 4.85 7.41
CA LEU A 120 12.22 5.52 7.89
C LEU A 120 11.94 6.98 8.28
N LEU A 121 11.20 7.72 7.45
CA LEU A 121 10.82 9.10 7.77
C LEU A 121 10.02 9.18 9.06
N VAL A 122 9.05 8.29 9.27
CA VAL A 122 8.27 8.25 10.53
C VAL A 122 9.16 7.93 11.74
N LEU A 123 10.12 7.02 11.58
CA LEU A 123 11.09 6.72 12.64
C LEU A 123 11.98 7.93 12.96
N LEU A 124 12.47 8.63 11.94
CA LEU A 124 13.26 9.86 12.12
C LEU A 124 12.45 10.93 12.86
N LEU A 125 11.20 11.17 12.45
CA LEU A 125 10.30 12.12 13.13
C LEU A 125 10.06 11.75 14.60
N ARG A 126 10.09 10.46 14.96
CA ARG A 126 10.00 10.02 16.35
C ARG A 126 11.26 10.31 17.13
N VAL A 127 12.43 10.07 16.53
CA VAL A 127 13.73 10.32 17.18
C VAL A 127 13.95 11.81 17.42
N THR A 128 13.50 12.68 16.51
CA THR A 128 13.60 14.14 16.66
C THR A 128 12.55 14.74 17.59
N GLY A 129 11.62 13.93 18.12
CA GLY A 129 10.54 14.39 19.00
C GLY A 129 9.35 15.06 18.30
N LEU A 130 9.39 15.20 16.97
CA LEU A 130 8.28 15.75 16.18
C LEU A 130 7.05 14.84 16.15
N ALA A 131 7.24 13.53 16.35
CA ALA A 131 6.20 12.54 16.54
C ALA A 131 6.40 11.82 17.88
N PRO A 132 5.91 12.38 19.00
CA PRO A 132 6.18 11.82 20.33
C PRO A 132 5.65 10.40 20.49
N ARG A 133 6.38 9.62 21.29
CA ARG A 133 6.06 8.24 21.64
C ARG A 133 5.72 8.11 23.12
N SER A 134 4.90 7.12 23.47
CA SER A 134 4.74 6.72 24.86
C SER A 134 6.07 6.20 25.39
N ALA A 135 6.38 6.51 26.65
CA ALA A 135 7.53 5.96 27.37
C ALA A 135 7.47 4.42 27.39
#